data_AF-A0A2H1K0H8-F1
#
_entry.id   AF-A0A2H1K0H8-F1
#
_cell.length_a   1.000
_cell.length_b   1.000
_cell.length_c   1.000
_cell.angle_alpha   90.00
_cell.angle_beta   90.00
_cell.angle_gamma   90.00
#
_symmetry.space_group_name_H-M   'P 1'
#
loop_
_entity.id
_entity.type
_entity.pdbx_description
1 polymer ?
#
loop_
_entity_poly.entity_id
_entity_poly.type
_entity_poly.pdbx_seq_one_letter_code
_entity_poly.pdbx_strand_id
1 'polypeptide(L)' 'MSAESNARDHIHAFRWWVGNPEMTRAEAELRDLAALREAVEYEIAMHAHQVATYEGISWATVADALSISPAAARRRYKR' A
#
# COMPACT_ATOMS: atom_id res chain seq x y z
N MET A 1 17.56 0.21 12.64
CA MET A 1 16.19 0.58 12.23
C MET A 1 15.73 -0.46 11.22
N SER A 2 14.59 -1.12 11.43
CA SER A 2 14.05 -2.08 10.46
C SER A 2 13.14 -1.35 9.45
N ALA A 3 12.92 -1.97 8.28
CA ALA A 3 11.95 -1.47 7.31
C ALA A 3 10.55 -1.32 7.94
N GLU A 4 10.17 -2.23 8.83
CA GLU A 4 8.91 -2.18 9.56
C GLU A 4 8.83 -0.98 10.50
N SER A 5 9.87 -0.72 11.30
CA SER A 5 9.89 0.46 12.18
C SER A 5 9.80 1.76 11.37
N ASN A 6 10.55 1.86 10.27
CA ASN A 6 10.50 3.04 9.40
C ASN A 6 9.11 3.23 8.77
N ALA A 7 8.47 2.15 8.30
CA ALA A 7 7.12 2.22 7.76
C ALA A 7 6.11 2.68 8.81
N ARG A 8 6.22 2.21 10.06
CA ARG A 8 5.36 2.66 11.17
C ARG A 8 5.57 4.14 11.46
N ASP A 9 6.80 4.64 11.43
CA ASP A 9 7.09 6.06 11.63
C ASP A 9 6.41 6.92 10.56
N HIS A 10 6.47 6.50 9.28
CA HIS A 10 5.73 7.17 8.21
C HIS A 10 4.21 7.13 8.40
N ILE A 11 3.66 5.99 8.84
CA ILE A 11 2.23 5.86 9.15
C ILE A 11 1.81 6.83 10.27
N HIS A 12 2.59 6.94 11.36
CA HIS A 12 2.29 7.82 12.48
C HIS A 12 2.48 9.32 12.18
N ALA A 13 3.30 9.63 11.16
CA ALA A 13 3.50 10.98 10.66
C ALA A 13 2.35 11.44 9.75
N PHE A 14 1.62 10.52 9.12
CA PHE A 14 0.46 10.84 8.29
C PHE A 14 -0.75 11.21 9.16
N ARG A 15 -1.16 12.48 9.09
CA ARG A 15 -2.20 13.07 9.96
C ARG A 15 -3.09 14.02 9.17
N TRP A 16 -3.86 13.47 8.24
CA TRP A 16 -4.73 14.28 7.38
C TRP A 16 -6.05 14.61 8.10
N TRP A 17 -6.67 13.63 8.73
CA TRP A 17 -7.93 13.79 9.46
C TRP A 17 -7.72 14.18 10.94
N VAL A 18 -6.56 13.87 11.52
CA VAL A 18 -6.24 14.24 12.90
C VAL A 18 -6.21 15.76 13.05
N GLY A 19 -7.10 16.28 13.91
CA GLY A 19 -7.30 17.72 14.12
C GLY A 19 -8.61 18.26 13.54
N ASN A 20 -9.38 17.44 12.82
CA ASN A 20 -10.72 17.81 12.38
C ASN A 20 -11.68 17.90 13.60
N PRO A 21 -12.33 19.05 13.83
CA PRO A 21 -13.20 19.27 14.98
C PRO A 21 -14.53 18.49 14.93
N GLU A 22 -14.92 17.95 13.78
CA GLU A 22 -16.17 17.22 13.58
C GLU A 22 -16.07 15.74 13.97
N MET A 23 -14.87 15.23 14.27
CA MET A 23 -14.65 13.82 14.59
C MET A 23 -13.77 13.62 15.82
N THR A 24 -13.93 12.45 16.44
CA THR A 24 -13.04 12.06 17.53
C THR A 24 -11.64 11.76 16.99
N ARG A 25 -10.62 11.89 17.85
CA ARG A 25 -9.24 11.53 17.48
C ARG A 25 -9.13 10.07 17.00
N ALA A 26 -9.81 9.14 17.65
CA ALA A 26 -9.79 7.73 17.26
C ALA A 26 -10.41 7.51 15.88
N GLU A 27 -11.51 8.20 15.57
CA GLU A 27 -12.14 8.14 14.25
C GLU A 27 -11.22 8.73 13.17
N ALA A 28 -10.57 9.86 13.45
CA ALA A 28 -9.59 10.47 12.56
C ALA A 28 -8.40 9.55 12.27
N GLU A 29 -7.83 8.93 13.31
CA GLU A 29 -6.72 7.98 13.18
C GLU A 29 -7.12 6.77 12.31
N LEU A 30 -8.34 6.23 12.48
CA LEU A 30 -8.84 5.14 11.64
C LEU A 30 -9.05 5.57 10.17
N ARG A 31 -9.55 6.79 9.93
CA ARG A 31 -9.70 7.33 8.56
C ARG A 31 -8.34 7.55 7.90
N ASP A 32 -7.36 8.05 8.64
CA ASP A 32 -5.99 8.22 8.14
C ASP A 32 -5.37 6.87 7.75
N LEU A 33 -5.54 5.83 8.58
CA LEU A 33 -5.10 4.47 8.25
C LEU A 33 -5.82 3.89 7.02
N ALA A 34 -7.12 4.16 6.87
CA ALA A 34 -7.88 3.73 5.70
C ALA A 34 -7.37 4.40 4.41
N ALA A 35 -7.10 5.71 4.46
CA ALA A 35 -6.54 6.45 3.33
C ALA A 35 -5.14 5.93 2.95
N LEU A 36 -4.29 5.65 3.94
CA LEU A 36 -2.97 5.05 3.70
C LEU A 36 -3.08 3.67 3.05
N ARG A 37 -3.99 2.81 3.52
CA ARG A 37 -4.21 1.50 2.91
C ARG A 37 -4.58 1.64 1.44
N GLU A 38 -5.54 2.51 1.11
CA GLU A 38 -5.98 2.73 -0.26
C GLU A 38 -4.87 3.27 -1.16
N ALA A 39 -4.08 4.23 -0.66
CA ALA A 39 -2.93 4.77 -1.39
C ALA A 39 -1.87 3.70 -1.65
N VAL A 40 -1.51 2.91 -0.63
CA VAL A 40 -0.54 1.82 -0.77
C VAL A 40 -1.03 0.75 -1.75
N GLU A 41 -2.30 0.36 -1.66
CA GLU A 41 -2.91 -0.61 -2.58
C GLU A 41 -2.89 -0.10 -4.03
N TYR A 42 -3.17 1.19 -4.25
CA TYR A 42 -3.09 1.83 -5.56
C TYR A 42 -1.66 1.81 -6.12
N GLU A 43 -0.68 2.25 -5.34
CA GLU A 43 0.73 2.28 -5.75
C GLU A 43 1.27 0.88 -6.03
N ILE A 44 0.93 -0.12 -5.21
CA ILE A 44 1.27 -1.52 -5.47
C ILE A 44 0.68 -1.97 -6.82
N ALA A 45 -0.59 -1.67 -7.08
CA ALA A 45 -1.23 -2.10 -8.32
C ALA A 45 -0.62 -1.43 -9.55
N MET A 46 -0.35 -0.13 -9.48
CA MET A 46 0.31 0.63 -10.54
C MET A 46 1.71 0.12 -10.82
N HIS A 47 2.55 -0.01 -9.79
CA HIS A 47 3.93 -0.46 -9.95
C HIS A 47 4.01 -1.92 -10.37
N ALA A 48 3.22 -2.82 -9.78
CA ALA A 48 3.19 -4.23 -10.18
C ALA A 48 2.83 -4.41 -11.65
N HIS A 49 1.87 -3.62 -12.16
CA HIS A 49 1.53 -3.61 -13.58
C HIS A 49 2.68 -3.05 -14.42
N GLN A 50 3.25 -1.91 -14.03
CA GLN A 50 4.30 -1.24 -14.77
C GLN A 50 5.55 -2.11 -14.94
N VAL A 51 6.06 -2.71 -13.85
CA VAL A 51 7.26 -3.54 -13.90
C VAL A 51 7.03 -4.84 -14.70
N ALA A 52 5.83 -5.39 -14.64
CA ALA A 52 5.49 -6.58 -15.42
C ALA A 52 5.35 -6.29 -16.92
N THR A 53 4.77 -5.14 -17.27
CA THR A 53 4.48 -4.76 -18.66
C THR A 53 5.70 -4.16 -19.36
N TYR A 54 6.42 -3.25 -18.70
CA TYR A 54 7.45 -2.42 -19.35
C TYR A 54 8.87 -2.84 -18.99
N GLU A 55 9.09 -3.48 -17.84
CA GLU A 55 10.42 -3.94 -17.41
C GLU A 55 10.60 -5.45 -17.63
N GLY A 56 9.57 -6.16 -18.11
CA GLY A 56 9.61 -7.59 -18.40
C GLY A 56 9.76 -8.47 -17.16
N ILE A 57 9.52 -7.93 -15.95
CA ILE A 57 9.58 -8.69 -14.70
C ILE A 57 8.47 -9.74 -14.70
N SER A 58 8.84 -10.98 -14.35
CA SER A 58 7.86 -12.06 -14.35
C SER A 58 6.81 -11.87 -13.25
N TRP A 59 5.57 -12.28 -13.51
CA TRP A 59 4.51 -12.33 -12.50
C TRP A 59 4.84 -13.23 -11.29
N ALA A 60 5.80 -14.15 -11.42
CA ALA A 60 6.29 -14.93 -10.28
C ALA A 60 7.17 -14.07 -9.35
N THR A 61 8.08 -13.28 -9.93
CA THR A 61 8.93 -12.33 -9.19
C THR A 61 8.11 -11.24 -8.50
N VAL A 62 7.10 -10.68 -9.19
CA VAL A 62 6.17 -9.72 -8.58
C VAL A 62 5.44 -10.34 -7.38
N ALA A 63 4.99 -11.58 -7.52
CA ALA A 63 4.26 -12.26 -6.46
C ALA A 63 5.14 -12.57 -5.23
N ASP A 64 6.38 -12.99 -5.48
CA ASP A 64 7.40 -13.23 -4.44
C ASP A 64 7.70 -11.95 -3.65
N ALA A 65 7.98 -10.84 -4.35
CA ALA A 65 8.24 -9.54 -3.73
C ALA A 65 7.06 -9.04 -2.85
N LEU A 66 5.83 -9.34 -3.27
CA LEU A 66 4.61 -8.98 -2.54
C LEU A 66 4.15 -10.06 -1.55
N SER A 67 4.89 -11.17 -1.41
CA SER A 67 4.55 -12.30 -0.54
C SER A 67 3.13 -12.86 -0.79
N ILE A 68 2.73 -12.96 -2.06
CA ILE A 68 1.44 -13.52 -2.49
C ILE A 68 1.63 -14.62 -3.54
N SER A 69 0.56 -15.35 -3.88
CA SER A 69 0.65 -16.35 -4.95
C SER A 69 0.70 -15.69 -6.35
N PRO A 70 1.40 -16.30 -7.33
CA PRO A 70 1.43 -15.79 -8.71
C PRO A 70 0.03 -15.64 -9.34
N ALA A 71 -0.90 -16.53 -8.98
CA ALA A 71 -2.29 -16.43 -9.43
C ALA A 71 -3.00 -15.20 -8.83
N ALA A 72 -2.74 -14.89 -7.55
CA ALA A 72 -3.29 -13.69 -6.92
C ALA A 72 -2.72 -12.41 -7.51
N ALA A 73 -1.40 -12.36 -7.77
CA ALA A 73 -0.74 -11.22 -8.40
C ALA A 73 -1.31 -10.93 -9.80
N ARG A 74 -1.41 -11.95 -10.65
CA ARG A 74 -2.00 -11.81 -11.99
C ARG A 74 -3.45 -11.35 -11.93
N ARG A 75 -4.27 -11.94 -11.06
CA ARG A 75 -5.69 -11.57 -10.93
C ARG A 75 -5.87 -10.12 -10.48
N ARG A 76 -5.01 -9.63 -9.58
CA ARG A 76 -5.14 -8.28 -9.01
C ARG A 76 -4.56 -7.18 -9.91
N TYR A 77 -3.44 -7.45 -10.59
CA TYR A 77 -2.61 -6.38 -11.17
C TYR A 77 -2.39 -6.49 -12.68
N LYS A 78 -2.80 -7.57 -13.35
CA LYS A 78 -2.51 -7.76 -14.79
C LYS A 78 -3.31 -6.83 -15.72
N ARG A 79 -4.38 -6.19 -15.25
CA ARG A 79 -5.32 -5.27 -15.95
C ARG A 79 -5.25 -5.30 -17.47
#